data_AF-A0A5C5VMT0-F1
#
_entry.id   AF-A0A5C5VMT0-F1
#
_cell.length_a   1.000
_cell.length_b   1.000
_cell.length_c   1.000
_cell.angle_alpha   90.00
_cell.angle_beta   90.00
_cell.angle_gamma   90.00
#
_symmetry.space_group_name_H-M   'P 1'
#
loop_
_entity.id
_entity.type
_entity.pdbx_description
1 polymer ?
#
loop_
_entity_poly.entity_id
_entity_poly.type
_entity_poly.pdbx_seq_one_letter_code
_entity_poly.pdbx_strand_id
1 'polypeptide(L)'
;MHTKTENVLASLDEVISRLKLNGTMSIVEKKHEAEGVRSVAIYSECEQFRYTLTRTWNRPVRRRVAFIGLNPSTATEIQNDPTVARCIQFARDWDFDEMTMLNAFAFRATDPKVMKRHDRPVGIDNDRYIQKVVQRSDLIICCWGTHATHLDRSRELLEKLEKWKCPLHCLKLTKAGLPGHPLYLKRSSVPLQLASSSQ
;
A
#
# COMPACT_ATOMS: atom_id res chain seq x y z
N MET A 1 -19.91 5.48 56.57
CA MET A 1 -19.68 4.95 55.21
C MET A 1 -20.41 5.83 54.21
N HIS A 2 -19.71 6.79 53.61
CA HIS A 2 -20.23 7.57 52.48
C HIS A 2 -19.22 7.46 51.35
N THR A 3 -19.66 6.86 50.25
CA THR A 3 -18.95 6.67 49.00
C THR A 3 -18.71 8.01 48.33
N LYS A 4 -17.44 8.38 48.16
CA LYS A 4 -17.03 9.44 47.23
C LYS A 4 -17.03 8.89 45.82
N THR A 5 -17.97 9.34 45.00
CA THR A 5 -17.92 9.22 43.54
C THR A 5 -17.47 10.58 43.01
N GLU A 6 -16.16 10.82 42.98
CA GLU A 6 -15.61 12.04 42.38
C GLU A 6 -15.36 11.81 40.88
N ASN A 7 -16.01 12.67 40.10
CA ASN A 7 -15.87 12.98 38.68
C ASN A 7 -14.57 12.54 37.98
N VAL A 8 -14.72 11.88 36.84
CA VAL A 8 -13.72 11.89 35.77
C VAL A 8 -14.40 12.29 34.45
N LEU A 9 -14.75 13.57 34.34
CA LEU A 9 -14.92 14.20 33.02
C LEU A 9 -13.57 14.79 32.64
N ALA A 10 -12.75 13.98 31.98
CA ALA A 10 -11.56 14.48 31.31
C ALA A 10 -12.00 15.56 30.29
N SER A 11 -11.28 16.68 30.22
CA SER A 11 -11.58 17.71 29.22
C SER A 11 -11.45 17.12 27.82
N LEU A 12 -12.18 17.68 26.85
CA LEU A 12 -12.08 17.23 25.45
C LEU A 12 -10.62 17.24 24.98
N ASP A 13 -9.83 18.21 25.42
CA ASP A 13 -8.40 18.33 25.14
C ASP A 13 -7.57 17.20 25.77
N GLU A 14 -7.92 16.75 26.97
CA GLU A 14 -7.23 15.65 27.65
C GLU A 14 -7.59 14.30 27.02
N VAL A 15 -8.84 14.12 26.57
CA VAL A 15 -9.26 12.95 25.77
C VAL A 15 -8.55 12.95 24.41
N ILE A 16 -8.46 14.09 23.74
CA ILE A 16 -7.73 14.25 22.47
C ILE A 16 -6.23 14.00 22.68
N SER A 17 -5.65 14.47 23.77
CA SER A 17 -4.25 14.22 24.12
C SER A 17 -3.99 12.74 24.40
N ARG A 18 -4.91 12.05 25.10
CA ARG A 18 -4.86 10.59 25.32
C ARG A 18 -5.06 9.78 24.03
N LEU A 19 -5.89 10.25 23.10
CA LEU A 19 -6.02 9.64 21.77
C LEU A 19 -4.76 9.84 20.92
N LYS A 20 -4.07 10.99 21.05
CA LYS A 20 -2.74 11.21 20.46
C LYS A 20 -1.66 10.34 21.10
N LEU A 21 -1.76 10.06 22.40
CA LEU A 21 -0.86 9.17 23.15
C LEU A 21 -1.05 7.68 22.79
N ASN A 22 -2.17 7.28 22.18
CA ASN A 22 -2.40 5.92 21.67
C ASN A 22 -1.78 5.64 20.29
N GLY A 23 -0.84 6.47 19.83
CA GLY A 23 0.14 6.07 18.81
C GLY A 23 -0.38 5.97 17.36
N THR A 24 -1.52 6.60 17.03
CA THR A 24 -1.87 6.82 15.62
C THR A 24 -1.31 8.18 15.23
N MET A 25 -0.18 8.22 14.50
CA MET A 25 0.28 9.46 13.89
C MET A 25 -0.82 9.99 12.95
N SER A 26 -0.98 11.31 12.89
CA SER A 26 -1.96 11.91 11.98
C SER A 26 -1.59 11.54 10.52
N ILE A 27 -2.60 11.32 9.69
CA ILE A 27 -2.42 10.96 8.26
C ILE A 27 -2.84 12.12 7.37
N VAL A 28 -2.11 12.31 6.28
CA VAL A 28 -2.38 13.36 5.29
C VAL A 28 -2.97 12.72 4.04
N GLU A 29 -4.18 13.13 3.67
CA GLU A 29 -4.82 12.73 2.42
C GLU A 29 -4.70 13.86 1.40
N LYS A 30 -4.03 13.59 0.28
CA LYS A 30 -3.94 14.52 -0.85
C LYS A 30 -4.76 14.01 -2.02
N LYS A 31 -5.44 14.92 -2.73
CA LYS A 31 -6.36 14.63 -3.83
C LYS A 31 -6.01 15.46 -5.05
N HIS A 32 -6.20 14.87 -6.21
CA HIS A 32 -6.12 15.56 -7.49
C HIS A 32 -7.12 14.94 -8.47
N GLU A 33 -7.64 15.74 -9.41
CA GLU A 33 -8.49 15.24 -10.48
C GLU A 33 -8.09 15.93 -11.79
N ALA A 34 -7.76 15.12 -12.79
CA ALA A 34 -7.36 15.58 -14.12
C ALA A 34 -7.74 14.52 -15.15
N GLU A 35 -8.18 14.96 -16.34
CA GLU A 35 -8.53 14.08 -17.47
C GLU A 35 -9.52 12.96 -17.10
N GLY A 36 -10.49 13.28 -16.23
CA GLY A 36 -11.48 12.32 -15.73
C GLY A 36 -10.94 11.29 -14.72
N VAL A 37 -9.65 11.35 -14.36
CA VAL A 37 -9.03 10.47 -13.38
C VAL A 37 -9.00 11.14 -12.02
N ARG A 38 -9.68 10.54 -11.05
CA ARG A 38 -9.56 10.91 -9.63
C ARG A 38 -8.35 10.22 -9.03
N SER A 39 -7.55 10.99 -8.30
CA SER A 39 -6.29 10.56 -7.71
C SER A 39 -6.28 10.87 -6.22
N VAL A 40 -5.94 9.88 -5.39
CA VAL A 40 -5.86 10.03 -3.94
C VAL A 40 -4.59 9.38 -3.42
N ALA A 41 -3.80 10.12 -2.64
CA ALA A 41 -2.61 9.62 -1.98
C ALA A 41 -2.74 9.80 -0.46
N ILE A 42 -2.37 8.78 0.30
CA ILE A 42 -2.36 8.83 1.76
C ILE A 42 -0.93 8.73 2.25
N TYR A 43 -0.53 9.70 3.07
CA TYR A 43 0.81 9.83 3.63
C TYR A 43 0.78 9.85 5.16
N SER A 44 1.94 9.65 5.76
CA SER A 44 2.22 10.10 7.13
C SER A 44 2.17 11.63 7.20
N GLU A 45 1.98 12.19 8.40
CA GLU A 45 2.08 13.64 8.67
C GLU A 45 3.34 14.30 8.09
N CYS A 46 4.51 13.67 8.25
CA CYS A 46 5.77 14.20 7.71
C CYS A 46 5.97 13.96 6.21
N GLU A 47 4.99 13.34 5.53
CA GLU A 47 4.99 12.98 4.12
C GLU A 47 6.15 12.09 3.62
N GLN A 48 7.01 11.61 4.52
CA GLN A 48 8.12 10.70 4.19
C GLN A 48 7.63 9.27 3.91
N PHE A 49 6.44 8.92 4.39
CA PHE A 49 5.81 7.63 4.14
C PHE A 49 4.57 7.81 3.28
N ARG A 50 4.44 7.03 2.20
CA ARG A 50 3.23 6.96 1.39
C ARG A 50 2.61 5.57 1.53
N TYR A 51 1.44 5.50 2.13
CA TYR A 51 0.75 4.26 2.41
C TYR A 51 -0.04 3.76 1.20
N THR A 52 -0.73 4.67 0.50
CA THR A 52 -1.50 4.32 -0.69
C THR A 52 -1.39 5.38 -1.78
N LEU A 53 -1.49 4.95 -3.03
CA LEU A 53 -1.71 5.83 -4.17
C LEU A 53 -2.76 5.24 -5.08
N THR A 54 -3.95 5.83 -5.12
CA THR A 54 -5.12 5.34 -5.86
C THR A 54 -5.38 6.19 -7.09
N ARG A 55 -5.75 5.53 -8.19
CA ARG A 55 -6.23 6.12 -9.45
C ARG A 55 -7.56 5.48 -9.81
N THR A 56 -8.58 6.31 -10.02
CA THR A 56 -9.93 5.88 -10.38
C THR A 56 -10.33 6.60 -11.66
N TRP A 57 -10.55 5.86 -12.75
CA TRP A 57 -10.93 6.44 -14.05
C TRP A 57 -12.38 6.15 -14.45
N ASN A 58 -13.00 5.10 -13.89
CA ASN A 58 -14.43 4.81 -14.10
C ASN A 58 -15.20 4.96 -12.79
N ARG A 59 -16.42 5.49 -12.90
CA ARG A 59 -17.37 5.63 -11.78
C ARG A 59 -18.77 5.23 -12.28
N PRO A 60 -19.53 4.38 -11.56
CA PRO A 60 -19.18 3.74 -10.28
C PRO A 60 -18.06 2.70 -10.41
N VAL A 61 -17.24 2.55 -9.37
CA VAL A 61 -16.14 1.57 -9.32
C VAL A 61 -16.71 0.17 -9.08
N ARG A 62 -16.56 -0.73 -10.04
CA ARG A 62 -17.00 -2.13 -9.97
C ARG A 62 -15.84 -3.08 -9.73
N ARG A 63 -14.68 -2.83 -10.33
CA ARG A 63 -13.50 -3.69 -10.22
C ARG A 63 -12.27 -2.90 -9.75
N ARG A 64 -11.60 -3.42 -8.72
CA ARG A 64 -10.40 -2.84 -8.09
C ARG A 64 -9.20 -3.77 -8.17
N VAL A 65 -8.08 -3.24 -8.60
CA VAL A 65 -6.79 -3.95 -8.56
C VAL A 65 -5.81 -3.23 -7.64
N ALA A 66 -5.12 -4.01 -6.80
CA ALA A 66 -4.01 -3.53 -6.00
C ALA A 66 -2.69 -4.07 -6.56
N PHE A 67 -1.67 -3.22 -6.59
CA PHE A 67 -0.28 -3.62 -6.83
C PHE A 67 0.51 -3.40 -5.55
N ILE A 68 1.30 -4.39 -5.12
CA ILE A 68 2.20 -4.28 -3.96
C ILE A 68 3.64 -4.26 -4.47
N GLY A 69 4.19 -3.05 -4.62
CA GLY A 69 5.57 -2.82 -5.02
C GLY A 69 6.55 -2.85 -3.84
N LEU A 70 7.80 -2.45 -4.09
CA LEU A 70 8.84 -2.42 -3.06
C LEU A 70 8.65 -1.22 -2.12
N ASN A 71 8.82 -0.02 -2.66
CA ASN A 71 8.74 1.24 -1.93
C ASN A 71 8.30 2.39 -2.86
N PRO A 72 7.62 3.42 -2.33
CA PRO A 72 7.28 4.61 -3.10
C PRO A 72 8.50 5.31 -3.69
N SER A 73 8.43 5.67 -4.97
CA SER A 73 9.39 6.58 -5.62
C SER A 73 8.75 7.97 -5.83
N THR A 74 8.76 8.51 -7.04
CA THR A 74 8.43 9.90 -7.35
C THR A 74 6.95 10.16 -7.67
N ALA A 75 6.12 9.13 -7.82
CA ALA A 75 4.69 9.33 -8.03
C ALA A 75 4.02 10.07 -6.84
N THR A 76 3.11 10.97 -7.13
CA THR A 76 2.28 11.68 -6.14
C THR A 76 0.83 11.60 -6.58
N GLU A 77 -0.09 12.23 -5.87
CA GLU A 77 -1.46 12.42 -6.34
C GLU A 77 -1.54 13.19 -7.67
N ILE A 78 -0.56 14.03 -7.99
CA ILE A 78 -0.54 14.85 -9.21
C ILE A 78 0.09 14.10 -10.38
N GLN A 79 1.24 13.46 -10.16
CA GLN A 79 2.05 12.87 -11.23
C GLN A 79 2.28 11.37 -11.05
N ASN A 80 2.45 10.66 -12.16
CA ASN A 80 2.84 9.26 -12.17
C ASN A 80 4.35 9.12 -12.38
N ASP A 81 4.94 8.09 -11.80
CA ASP A 81 6.26 7.58 -12.20
C ASP A 81 6.10 6.45 -13.25
N PRO A 82 7.18 5.98 -13.89
CA PRO A 82 7.08 4.94 -14.92
C PRO A 82 6.40 3.66 -14.44
N THR A 83 6.61 3.27 -13.18
CA THR A 83 6.01 2.06 -12.59
C THR A 83 4.51 2.23 -12.43
N VAL A 84 4.07 3.35 -11.86
CA VAL A 84 2.64 3.66 -11.68
C VAL A 84 1.95 3.76 -13.02
N ALA A 85 2.54 4.44 -14.01
CA ALA A 85 2.00 4.51 -15.37
C ALA A 85 1.83 3.10 -15.98
N ARG A 86 2.83 2.22 -15.78
CA ARG A 86 2.76 0.84 -16.25
C ARG A 86 1.63 0.05 -15.58
N CYS A 87 1.46 0.18 -14.26
CA CYS A 87 0.40 -0.48 -13.50
C CYS A 87 -0.99 0.02 -13.91
N ILE A 88 -1.15 1.32 -14.20
CA ILE A 88 -2.40 1.88 -14.74
C ILE A 88 -2.74 1.23 -16.08
N GLN A 89 -1.75 1.11 -16.98
CA GLN A 89 -1.96 0.49 -18.29
C GLN A 89 -2.42 -0.96 -18.16
N PHE A 90 -1.77 -1.75 -17.31
CA PHE A 90 -2.18 -3.13 -17.03
C PHE A 90 -3.61 -3.20 -16.49
N ALA A 91 -3.93 -2.39 -15.49
CA ALA A 91 -5.26 -2.36 -14.89
C ALA A 91 -6.35 -2.04 -15.91
N ARG A 92 -6.11 -1.06 -16.80
CA ARG A 92 -7.03 -0.72 -17.89
C ARG A 92 -7.15 -1.86 -18.91
N ASP A 93 -6.04 -2.47 -19.29
CA ASP A 93 -6.03 -3.60 -20.24
C ASP A 93 -6.75 -4.85 -19.69
N TRP A 94 -6.84 -5.00 -18.37
CA TRP A 94 -7.58 -6.08 -17.71
C TRP A 94 -9.01 -5.67 -17.28
N ASP A 95 -9.50 -4.54 -17.79
CA ASP A 95 -10.86 -4.04 -17.56
C ASP A 95 -11.18 -3.78 -16.07
N PHE A 96 -10.28 -3.07 -15.39
CA PHE A 96 -10.50 -2.53 -14.04
C PHE A 96 -10.88 -1.05 -14.08
N ASP A 97 -11.52 -0.57 -13.01
CA ASP A 97 -11.98 0.82 -12.86
C ASP A 97 -11.06 1.67 -12.00
N GLU A 98 -10.35 1.00 -11.08
CA GLU A 98 -9.52 1.60 -10.05
C GLU A 98 -8.26 0.76 -9.82
N MET A 99 -7.12 1.43 -9.75
CA MET A 99 -5.85 0.85 -9.34
C MET A 99 -5.34 1.52 -8.06
N THR A 100 -4.88 0.72 -7.09
CA THR A 100 -4.16 1.23 -5.91
C THR A 100 -2.75 0.65 -5.85
N MET A 101 -1.75 1.54 -5.79
CA MET A 101 -0.36 1.19 -5.54
C MET A 101 -0.08 1.20 -4.03
N LEU A 102 0.22 0.02 -3.51
CA LEU A 102 0.74 -0.28 -2.17
C LEU A 102 2.23 -0.60 -2.27
N ASN A 103 2.93 -0.65 -1.13
CA ASN A 103 4.34 -0.98 -1.09
C ASN A 103 4.71 -1.80 0.14
N ALA A 104 5.68 -2.70 -0.01
CA ALA A 104 6.21 -3.48 1.09
C ALA A 104 6.77 -2.59 2.21
N PHE A 105 7.42 -1.48 1.82
CA PHE A 105 7.90 -0.42 2.69
C PHE A 105 7.24 0.91 2.30
N ALA A 106 6.70 1.66 3.27
CA ALA A 106 6.05 2.93 2.95
C ALA A 106 7.04 4.10 2.79
N PHE A 107 8.29 3.96 3.23
CA PHE A 107 9.27 5.04 3.14
C PHE A 107 9.57 5.41 1.68
N ARG A 108 9.45 6.69 1.35
CA ARG A 108 9.61 7.22 -0.01
C ARG A 108 11.09 7.39 -0.33
N ALA A 109 11.55 6.69 -1.36
CA ALA A 109 12.91 6.79 -1.87
C ALA A 109 13.00 6.28 -3.31
N THR A 110 13.81 6.93 -4.15
CA THR A 110 14.07 6.42 -5.51
C THR A 110 15.00 5.22 -5.50
N ASP A 111 16.03 5.23 -4.65
CA ASP A 111 16.99 4.13 -4.51
C ASP A 111 16.60 3.23 -3.31
N PRO A 112 16.37 1.92 -3.52
CA PRO A 112 16.16 0.96 -2.44
C PRO A 112 17.26 0.96 -1.37
N LYS A 113 18.50 1.35 -1.69
CA LYS A 113 19.57 1.49 -0.68
C LYS A 113 19.27 2.59 0.33
N VAL A 114 18.63 3.68 -0.08
CA VAL A 114 18.20 4.76 0.83
C VAL A 114 17.10 4.24 1.75
N MET A 115 16.10 3.55 1.17
CA MET A 115 15.03 2.91 1.94
C MET A 115 15.59 1.94 2.99
N LYS A 116 16.55 1.08 2.63
CA LYS A 116 17.17 0.10 3.55
C LYS A 116 17.97 0.73 4.69
N ARG A 117 18.44 1.98 4.53
CA ARG A 117 19.20 2.70 5.57
C ARG A 117 18.31 3.42 6.56
N HIS A 118 17.03 3.60 6.26
CA HIS A 118 16.10 4.25 7.16
C HIS A 118 15.71 3.26 8.27
N ASP A 119 15.72 3.68 9.55
CA ASP A 119 15.54 2.79 10.71
C ASP A 119 14.19 2.06 10.73
N ARG A 120 13.14 2.73 10.25
CA ARG A 120 11.76 2.20 10.25
C ARG A 120 11.11 2.29 8.87
N PRO A 121 11.65 1.62 7.83
CA PRO A 121 11.27 1.87 6.44
C PRO A 121 9.88 1.32 6.12
N VAL A 122 9.40 0.35 6.91
CA VAL A 122 8.06 -0.23 6.77
C VAL A 122 7.00 0.85 6.93
N GLY A 123 7.16 1.75 7.91
CA GLY A 123 6.18 2.75 8.30
C GLY A 123 5.09 2.16 9.21
N ILE A 124 4.78 2.85 10.32
CA ILE A 124 3.95 2.31 11.40
C ILE A 124 2.53 1.91 10.98
N ASP A 125 1.91 2.66 10.06
CA ASP A 125 0.56 2.41 9.56
C ASP A 125 0.50 1.58 8.27
N ASN A 126 1.65 1.17 7.72
CA ASN A 126 1.68 0.60 6.36
C ASN A 126 0.84 -0.68 6.24
N ASP A 127 0.99 -1.61 7.18
CA ASP A 127 0.22 -2.86 7.18
C ASP A 127 -1.28 -2.64 7.30
N ARG A 128 -1.71 -1.64 8.07
CA ARG A 128 -3.12 -1.27 8.21
C ARG A 128 -3.70 -0.83 6.87
N TYR A 129 -2.97 -0.03 6.10
CA TYR A 129 -3.41 0.41 4.77
C TYR A 129 -3.32 -0.69 3.72
N ILE A 130 -2.30 -1.56 3.77
CA ILE A 130 -2.22 -2.74 2.93
C ILE A 130 -3.47 -3.59 3.15
N GLN A 131 -3.75 -3.98 4.40
CA GLN A 131 -4.92 -4.80 4.76
C GLN A 131 -6.23 -4.19 4.25
N LYS A 132 -6.45 -2.90 4.54
CA LYS A 132 -7.67 -2.18 4.12
C LYS A 132 -7.87 -2.21 2.60
N VAL A 133 -6.80 -2.08 1.82
CA VAL A 133 -6.88 -2.04 0.36
C VAL A 133 -7.02 -3.44 -0.23
N VAL A 134 -6.25 -4.43 0.24
CA VAL A 134 -6.29 -5.79 -0.33
C VAL A 134 -7.64 -6.46 -0.07
N GLN A 135 -8.26 -6.24 1.09
CA GLN A 135 -9.57 -6.82 1.44
C GLN A 135 -10.74 -6.34 0.56
N ARG A 136 -10.58 -5.21 -0.14
CA ARG A 136 -11.59 -4.67 -1.07
C ARG A 136 -11.20 -4.81 -2.54
N SER A 137 -10.05 -5.42 -2.83
CA SER A 137 -9.51 -5.55 -4.19
C SER A 137 -9.90 -6.90 -4.77
N ASP A 138 -10.37 -6.91 -6.02
CA ASP A 138 -10.73 -8.12 -6.75
C ASP A 138 -9.49 -8.84 -7.30
N LEU A 139 -8.36 -8.13 -7.42
CA LEU A 139 -7.08 -8.67 -7.86
C LEU A 139 -5.93 -8.01 -7.10
N ILE A 140 -4.97 -8.82 -6.65
CA ILE A 140 -3.77 -8.35 -5.94
C ILE A 140 -2.53 -8.85 -6.69
N ILE A 141 -1.74 -7.91 -7.21
CA ILE A 141 -0.48 -8.16 -7.91
C ILE A 141 0.70 -7.82 -7.00
N CYS A 142 1.44 -8.83 -6.58
CA CYS A 142 2.73 -8.67 -5.92
C CYS A 142 3.83 -8.36 -6.94
N CYS A 143 4.68 -7.37 -6.68
CA CYS A 143 5.75 -6.97 -7.60
C CYS A 143 6.96 -6.29 -6.92
N TRP A 144 7.23 -6.64 -5.65
CA TRP A 144 8.24 -6.00 -4.78
C TRP A 144 9.70 -6.42 -5.03
N GLY A 145 9.96 -7.48 -5.79
CA GLY A 145 11.30 -7.91 -6.15
C GLY A 145 12.16 -8.43 -4.98
N THR A 146 13.44 -8.67 -5.24
CA THR A 146 14.35 -9.30 -4.27
C THR A 146 14.71 -8.42 -3.08
N HIS A 147 14.57 -7.10 -3.20
CA HIS A 147 14.90 -6.19 -2.10
C HIS A 147 13.92 -6.24 -0.93
N ALA A 148 12.74 -6.84 -1.13
CA ALA A 148 11.78 -7.06 -0.07
C ALA A 148 12.22 -8.11 0.96
N THR A 149 13.31 -8.85 0.72
CA THR A 149 13.90 -9.73 1.76
C THR A 149 14.58 -8.94 2.89
N HIS A 150 14.80 -7.64 2.71
CA HIS A 150 15.26 -6.77 3.78
C HIS A 150 14.27 -6.80 4.96
N LEU A 151 14.77 -6.97 6.18
CA LEU A 151 13.95 -7.17 7.39
C LEU A 151 12.94 -8.32 7.26
N ASP A 152 13.22 -9.29 6.38
CA ASP A 152 12.34 -10.43 6.09
C ASP A 152 10.93 -10.04 5.63
N ARG A 153 10.81 -8.83 5.07
CA ARG A 153 9.52 -8.19 4.82
C ARG A 153 8.67 -8.94 3.81
N SER A 154 9.26 -9.58 2.81
CA SER A 154 8.53 -10.39 1.84
C SER A 154 7.87 -11.60 2.49
N ARG A 155 8.54 -12.28 3.44
CA ARG A 155 7.95 -13.42 4.16
C ARG A 155 6.81 -12.95 5.05
N GLU A 156 7.05 -11.90 5.84
CA GLU A 156 6.04 -11.31 6.72
C GLU A 156 4.77 -10.89 5.97
N LEU A 157 4.92 -10.26 4.80
CA LEU A 157 3.79 -9.87 3.96
C LEU A 157 3.02 -11.07 3.41
N LEU A 158 3.71 -12.10 2.95
CA LEU A 158 3.06 -13.32 2.45
C LEU A 158 2.23 -13.98 3.55
N GLU A 159 2.78 -14.12 4.76
CA GLU A 159 2.06 -14.66 5.92
C GLU A 159 0.81 -13.84 6.28
N LYS A 160 0.91 -12.51 6.25
CA LYS A 160 -0.25 -11.64 6.50
C LYS A 160 -1.32 -11.75 5.42
N LEU A 161 -0.91 -11.73 4.16
CA LEU A 161 -1.83 -11.81 3.03
C LEU A 161 -2.54 -13.17 2.97
N GLU A 162 -1.83 -14.25 3.30
CA GLU A 162 -2.40 -15.58 3.47
C GLU A 162 -3.40 -15.61 4.63
N LYS A 163 -3.04 -15.06 5.80
CA LYS A 163 -3.94 -14.93 6.96
C LYS A 163 -5.20 -14.12 6.63
N TRP A 164 -5.10 -13.12 5.77
CA TRP A 164 -6.23 -12.32 5.29
C TRP A 164 -7.02 -12.99 4.15
N LYS A 165 -6.64 -14.21 3.75
CA LYS A 165 -7.27 -15.02 2.71
C LYS A 165 -7.33 -14.31 1.36
N CYS A 166 -6.28 -13.58 1.03
CA CYS A 166 -6.17 -12.83 -0.22
C CYS A 166 -5.47 -13.68 -1.31
N PRO A 167 -6.14 -14.04 -2.42
CA PRO A 167 -5.48 -14.73 -3.53
C PRO A 167 -4.41 -13.84 -4.17
N LEU A 168 -3.15 -14.29 -4.10
CA LEU A 168 -2.02 -13.51 -4.58
C LEU A 168 -1.66 -13.87 -6.00
N HIS A 169 -1.33 -12.85 -6.78
CA HIS A 169 -0.86 -13.00 -8.14
C HIS A 169 0.44 -12.24 -8.34
N CYS A 170 1.18 -12.56 -9.40
CA CYS A 170 2.30 -11.78 -9.89
C CYS A 170 2.26 -11.75 -11.42
N LEU A 171 3.10 -10.94 -12.05
CA LEU A 171 3.25 -10.95 -13.52
C LEU A 171 4.50 -11.68 -14.00
N LYS A 172 5.42 -11.93 -13.08
CA LYS A 172 6.61 -12.77 -13.26
C LYS A 172 7.20 -13.10 -11.90
N LEU A 173 8.03 -14.14 -11.87
CA LEU A 173 8.95 -14.40 -10.79
C LEU A 173 10.37 -13.96 -11.19
N THR A 174 11.14 -13.52 -10.21
CA THR A 174 12.60 -13.37 -10.32
C THR A 174 13.26 -14.75 -10.27
N LYS A 175 14.57 -14.83 -10.56
CA LYS A 175 15.34 -16.07 -10.41
C LYS A 175 15.30 -16.64 -8.98
N ALA A 176 15.10 -15.78 -7.99
CA ALA A 176 14.96 -16.15 -6.58
C ALA A 176 13.52 -16.52 -6.18
N GLY A 177 12.60 -16.70 -7.14
CA GLY A 177 11.20 -17.05 -6.86
C GLY A 177 10.34 -15.92 -6.29
N LEU A 178 10.85 -14.69 -6.21
CA LEU A 178 10.10 -13.54 -5.68
C LEU A 178 9.33 -12.78 -6.78
N PRO A 179 8.18 -12.16 -6.47
CA PRO A 179 7.38 -11.40 -7.43
C PRO A 179 8.16 -10.24 -8.07
N GLY A 180 8.35 -10.28 -9.39
CA GLY A 180 9.22 -9.34 -10.09
C GLY A 180 8.57 -8.00 -10.46
N HIS A 181 9.40 -6.98 -10.63
CA HIS A 181 8.97 -5.61 -10.97
C HIS A 181 8.25 -5.53 -12.33
N PRO A 182 7.15 -4.74 -12.46
CA PRO A 182 6.28 -4.80 -13.63
C PRO A 182 6.75 -3.94 -14.82
N LEU A 183 7.60 -2.93 -14.58
CA LEU A 183 7.93 -1.87 -15.54
C LEU A 183 8.32 -2.37 -16.94
N TYR A 184 9.18 -3.39 -17.02
CA TYR A 184 9.74 -3.87 -18.29
C TYR A 184 9.00 -5.09 -18.87
N LEU A 185 7.82 -5.42 -18.36
CA LEU A 185 7.02 -6.53 -18.89
C LEU A 185 6.28 -6.12 -20.15
N LYS A 186 5.88 -7.09 -20.97
CA LYS A 186 5.06 -6.87 -22.19
C LYS A 186 3.65 -6.43 -21.82
N ARG A 187 3.00 -5.63 -22.67
CA ARG A 187 1.61 -5.15 -22.45
C ARG A 187 0.63 -6.31 -22.24
N SER A 188 0.79 -7.38 -23.02
CA SER A 188 -0.01 -8.60 -22.96
C SER A 188 0.28 -9.52 -21.77
N SER A 189 1.05 -9.07 -20.76
CA SER A 189 1.29 -9.90 -19.57
C SER A 189 -0.01 -10.04 -18.78
N VAL A 190 -0.30 -11.25 -18.34
CA VAL A 190 -1.49 -11.58 -17.56
C VAL A 190 -1.11 -12.00 -16.14
N PRO A 191 -1.99 -11.80 -15.15
CA PRO A 191 -1.75 -12.25 -13.78
C PRO A 191 -1.55 -13.77 -13.71
N LEU A 192 -0.53 -14.18 -12.96
CA LEU A 192 -0.22 -15.57 -12.63
C LEU A 192 -0.45 -15.75 -11.13
N GLN A 193 -1.30 -16.70 -10.75
CA GLN A 193 -1.54 -16.99 -9.35
C GLN A 193 -0.27 -17.53 -8.69
N LEU A 194 0.09 -16.98 -7.53
CA LEU A 194 1.15 -17.52 -6.69
C LEU A 194 0.62 -18.77 -6.01
N ALA A 195 1.39 -19.86 -6.04
CA ALA A 195 1.05 -21.06 -5.30
C ALA A 195 0.95 -20.70 -3.81
N SER A 196 -0.13 -21.12 -3.16
CA SER A 196 -0.18 -21.12 -1.70
C SER A 196 0.93 -22.04 -1.20
N SER A 197 1.72 -21.56 -0.24
CA SER A 197 2.61 -22.43 0.51
C SER A 197 1.75 -23.54 1.10
N SER A 198 1.84 -24.73 0.52
CA SER A 198 1.22 -25.91 1.14
C SER A 198 1.97 -26.11 2.46
N GLN A 199 1.21 -26.24 3.55
CA GLN A 199 1.71 -26.49 4.90
C GLN A 199 2.68 -27.68 4.93
#